data_AF-A0A166RZV5-F1
#
_entry.id   AF-A0A166RZV5-F1
#
_cell.length_a   1.000
_cell.length_b   1.000
_cell.length_c   1.000
_cell.angle_alpha   90.00
_cell.angle_beta   90.00
_cell.angle_gamma   90.00
#
_symmetry.space_group_name_H-M   'P 1'
#
loop_
_entity.id
_entity.type
_entity.pdbx_description
1 polymer ?
#
loop_
_entity_poly.entity_id
_entity_poly.type
_entity_poly.pdbx_seq_one_letter_code
_entity_poly.pdbx_strand_id
1 'polypeptide(L)'
;MRTSSRPAIDIERAAKIGISLGALHPVCEGSAECKKMAGSEVQKLLHCSRCQMVRKMVFAIVWRILDVEPHLSQTYYCSALCQRAAWPKHKKVCGKPGQREQALPSQEKLDNFVWTQLARVDEAMKKFQEMRAAGVEFFYSVELD
;
A
#
# COMPACT_ATOMS: atom_id res chain seq x y z
N MET A 1 -23.43 17.96 6.04
CA MET A 1 -22.09 17.45 6.46
C MET A 1 -22.26 16.06 7.05
N ARG A 2 -21.54 15.04 6.54
CA ARG A 2 -21.52 13.73 7.19
C ARG A 2 -20.56 13.80 8.38
N THR A 3 -21.09 13.68 9.59
CA THR A 3 -20.27 13.55 10.79
C THR A 3 -19.79 12.10 10.90
N SER A 4 -18.46 11.92 11.01
CA SER A 4 -17.87 10.61 11.28
C SER A 4 -18.22 10.21 12.71
N SER A 5 -18.64 8.95 12.92
CA SER A 5 -18.89 8.40 14.28
C SER A 5 -17.60 8.18 15.08
N ARG A 6 -16.43 8.26 14.44
CA ARG A 6 -15.13 8.11 15.10
C ARG A 6 -14.83 9.28 16.03
N PRO A 7 -14.19 9.03 17.19
CA PRO A 7 -13.59 10.09 18.01
C PRO A 7 -12.68 11.01 17.18
N ALA A 8 -12.68 12.31 17.49
CA ALA A 8 -11.87 13.30 16.77
C ALA A 8 -10.38 12.93 16.73
N ILE A 9 -9.86 12.39 17.85
CA ILE A 9 -8.47 11.95 17.96
C ILE A 9 -8.12 10.82 16.96
N ASP A 10 -9.07 9.93 16.67
CA ASP A 10 -8.86 8.84 15.70
C ASP A 10 -8.92 9.35 14.26
N ILE A 11 -9.73 10.38 14.02
CA ILE A 11 -9.79 11.06 12.71
C ILE A 11 -8.45 11.73 12.43
N GLU A 12 -7.92 12.50 13.39
CA GLU A 12 -6.64 13.17 13.25
C GLU A 12 -5.49 12.19 13.04
N ARG A 13 -5.43 11.12 13.84
CA ARG A 13 -4.39 10.08 13.70
C ARG A 13 -4.45 9.40 12.34
N ALA A 14 -5.65 9.08 11.86
CA ALA A 14 -5.85 8.46 10.55
C ALA A 14 -5.66 9.44 9.37
N ALA A 15 -5.57 10.74 9.62
CA ALA A 15 -5.33 11.76 8.60
C ALA A 15 -3.85 12.19 8.52
N LYS A 16 -3.05 11.91 9.56
CA LYS A 16 -1.66 12.33 9.62
C LYS A 16 -0.76 11.43 8.78
N ILE A 17 -0.10 12.06 7.83
CA ILE A 17 0.84 11.44 6.88
C ILE A 17 2.28 11.72 7.36
N GLY A 18 3.11 10.68 7.39
CA GLY A 18 4.55 10.79 7.68
C GLY A 18 5.35 11.36 6.51
N ILE A 19 6.64 11.62 6.73
CA ILE A 19 7.55 12.20 5.70
C ILE A 19 7.63 11.31 4.44
N SER A 20 7.39 10.01 4.59
CA SER A 20 7.42 9.00 3.54
C SER A 20 6.04 8.68 2.92
N LEU A 21 5.04 9.51 3.21
CA LEU A 21 3.66 9.40 2.73
C LEU A 21 2.80 8.26 3.32
N GLY A 22 3.33 7.44 4.23
CA GLY A 22 2.56 6.45 5.01
C GLY A 22 1.99 7.00 6.32
N ALA A 23 1.44 6.10 7.14
CA ALA A 23 0.82 6.46 8.42
C ALA A 23 1.82 7.08 9.40
N LEU A 24 1.53 8.28 9.94
CA LEU A 24 2.39 8.91 10.95
C LEU A 24 2.44 8.09 12.25
N HIS A 25 1.30 7.48 12.62
CA HIS A 25 1.17 6.64 13.81
C HIS A 25 0.93 5.20 13.37
N PRO A 26 1.99 4.42 13.09
CA PRO A 26 1.83 3.03 12.69
C PRO A 26 1.16 2.20 13.79
N VAL A 27 0.42 1.18 13.36
CA VAL A 27 -0.30 0.21 14.17
C VAL A 27 0.45 -1.12 14.11
N CYS A 28 0.46 -1.83 15.23
CA CYS A 28 0.97 -3.20 15.30
C CYS A 28 0.26 -4.12 14.29
N GLU A 29 1.04 -4.85 13.49
CA GLU A 29 0.57 -5.86 12.53
C GLU A 29 0.76 -7.28 13.08
N GLY A 30 0.69 -7.41 14.40
CA GLY A 30 0.86 -8.65 15.16
C GLY A 30 -0.34 -9.59 15.05
N SER A 31 -0.87 -10.01 16.21
CA SER A 31 -2.14 -10.74 16.23
C SER A 31 -3.30 -9.84 15.78
N ALA A 32 -4.37 -10.43 15.25
CA ALA A 32 -5.55 -9.69 14.79
C ALA A 32 -6.22 -8.85 15.91
N GLU A 33 -6.00 -9.24 17.16
CA GLU A 33 -6.52 -8.55 18.35
C GLU A 33 -5.61 -7.39 18.80
N CYS A 34 -4.36 -7.34 18.34
CA CYS A 34 -3.41 -6.32 18.75
C CYS A 34 -3.60 -5.04 17.93
N LYS A 35 -4.12 -3.98 18.56
CA LYS A 35 -4.33 -2.67 17.93
C LYS A 35 -3.45 -1.57 18.52
N LYS A 36 -2.32 -1.95 19.14
CA LYS A 36 -1.39 -1.00 19.76
C LYS A 36 -0.81 -0.07 18.70
N MET A 37 -0.84 1.23 18.98
CA MET A 37 -0.32 2.27 18.10
C MET A 37 0.94 2.91 18.67
N ALA A 38 1.82 3.34 17.77
CA ALA A 38 2.99 4.13 18.14
C ALA A 38 2.57 5.51 18.70
N GLY A 39 3.20 5.92 19.81
CA GLY A 39 3.00 7.24 20.41
C GLY A 39 1.84 7.35 21.41
N SER A 40 0.97 6.33 21.55
CA SER A 40 -0.02 6.27 22.63
C SER A 40 0.36 5.24 23.70
N GLU A 41 0.41 3.97 23.32
CA GLU A 41 0.61 2.84 24.24
C GLU A 41 2.04 2.30 24.21
N VAL A 42 2.76 2.56 23.11
CA VAL A 42 4.13 2.11 22.90
C VAL A 42 4.93 3.28 22.35
N GLN A 43 6.03 3.63 23.02
CA GLN A 43 6.90 4.73 22.57
C GLN A 43 7.44 4.47 21.16
N LYS A 44 7.80 3.22 20.85
CA LYS A 44 8.34 2.82 19.55
C LYS A 44 7.95 1.39 19.21
N LEU A 45 7.36 1.19 18.03
CA LEU A 45 7.13 -0.14 17.50
C LEU A 45 8.45 -0.74 16.99
N LEU A 46 8.62 -2.04 17.21
CA LEU A 46 9.65 -2.86 16.61
C LEU A 46 9.34 -3.02 15.12
N HIS A 47 10.38 -3.17 14.29
CA HIS A 47 10.23 -3.47 12.87
C HIS A 47 11.14 -4.65 12.51
N CYS A 48 10.77 -5.36 11.45
CA CYS A 48 11.61 -6.43 10.92
C CYS A 48 12.92 -5.83 10.37
N SER A 49 14.08 -6.31 10.85
CA SER A 49 15.39 -5.83 10.40
C SER A 49 15.66 -6.10 8.92
N ARG A 50 15.00 -7.11 8.33
CA ARG A 50 15.08 -7.42 6.90
C ARG A 50 14.23 -6.50 6.02
N CYS A 51 13.24 -5.83 6.60
CA CYS A 51 12.30 -4.99 5.86
C CYS A 51 12.52 -3.48 6.12
N GLN A 52 13.77 -3.09 6.38
CA GLN A 52 14.10 -1.68 6.56
C GLN A 52 13.90 -0.91 5.25
N MET A 53 13.15 0.19 5.29
CA MET A 53 13.16 1.12 4.18
C MET A 53 14.58 1.64 3.99
N VAL A 54 15.15 1.40 2.81
CA VAL A 54 16.41 2.02 2.41
C VAL A 54 16.17 3.52 2.24
N ARG A 55 16.50 4.32 3.26
CA ARG A 55 16.65 5.77 3.11
C ARG A 55 17.86 6.03 2.21
N LYS A 56 17.69 5.96 0.88
CA LYS A 56 18.77 6.29 -0.05
C LYS A 56 18.34 7.40 -1.00
N MET A 57 18.30 8.62 -0.45
CA MET A 57 18.23 9.88 -1.22
C MET A 57 19.34 9.99 -2.28
N VAL A 58 20.44 9.25 -2.16
CA VAL A 58 21.62 9.37 -3.02
C VAL A 58 21.57 8.44 -4.26
N PHE A 59 20.64 7.48 -4.34
CA PHE A 59 20.63 6.48 -5.42
C PHE A 59 19.50 6.66 -6.46
N ALA A 60 18.66 7.70 -6.35
CA ALA A 60 17.48 7.88 -7.20
C ALA A 60 17.80 8.07 -8.71
N ILE A 61 18.97 8.59 -9.06
CA ILE A 61 19.33 8.87 -10.47
C ILE A 61 19.67 7.59 -11.25
N VAL A 62 20.37 6.64 -10.62
CA VAL A 62 20.76 5.37 -11.25
C VAL A 62 19.55 4.44 -11.43
N TRP A 63 18.51 4.61 -10.62
CA TRP A 63 17.40 3.67 -10.53
C TRP A 63 16.29 3.94 -11.56
N ARG A 64 16.15 5.18 -12.02
CA ARG A 64 15.27 5.55 -13.14
C ARG A 64 15.69 4.91 -14.46
N ILE A 65 16.94 4.42 -14.54
CA ILE A 65 17.54 3.82 -15.74
C ILE A 65 17.40 2.29 -15.74
N LEU A 66 17.14 1.64 -14.59
CA LEU A 66 17.29 0.19 -14.43
C LEU A 66 15.98 -0.58 -14.11
N ASP A 67 14.81 0.05 -14.03
CA ASP A 67 13.52 -0.62 -13.77
C ASP A 67 13.51 -1.60 -12.57
N VAL A 68 14.22 -1.26 -11.49
CA VAL A 68 14.17 -2.02 -10.23
C VAL A 68 13.54 -1.16 -9.14
N GLU A 69 12.28 -1.42 -8.80
CA GLU A 69 11.56 -0.74 -7.72
C GLU A 69 12.06 -1.16 -6.31
N PRO A 70 12.64 -0.25 -5.49
CA PRO A 70 12.92 -0.54 -4.10
C PRO A 70 11.66 -0.29 -3.29
N HIS A 71 10.90 -1.34 -3.03
CA HIS A 71 9.81 -1.23 -2.07
C HIS A 71 10.07 -2.25 -0.98
N LEU A 72 10.70 -1.79 0.11
CA LEU A 72 10.82 -2.52 1.37
C LEU A 72 9.78 -1.95 2.34
N SER A 73 8.90 -2.82 2.82
CA SER A 73 7.71 -2.49 3.64
C SER A 73 8.12 -2.52 5.09
N GLN A 74 7.87 -1.45 5.81
CA GLN A 74 7.97 -1.53 7.26
C GLN A 74 6.72 -2.19 7.83
N THR A 75 6.87 -3.44 8.24
CA THR A 75 5.91 -4.14 9.09
C THR A 75 6.25 -3.82 10.54
N TYR A 76 5.28 -3.31 11.31
CA TYR A 76 5.49 -2.84 12.68
C TYR A 76 4.88 -3.76 13.73
N TYR A 77 5.56 -3.92 14.86
CA TYR A 77 5.11 -4.79 15.95
C TYR A 77 5.30 -4.11 17.31
N CYS A 78 4.34 -4.28 18.21
CA CYS A 78 4.46 -3.74 19.57
C CYS A 78 5.42 -4.56 20.45
N SER A 79 5.71 -5.81 20.07
CA SER A 79 6.57 -6.73 20.83
C SER A 79 7.10 -7.86 19.95
N ALA A 80 8.15 -8.54 20.41
CA ALA A 80 8.66 -9.74 19.76
C ALA A 80 7.64 -10.90 19.75
N LEU A 81 6.67 -10.92 20.67
CA LEU A 81 5.56 -11.88 20.65
C LEU A 81 4.65 -11.63 19.44
N CYS A 82 4.26 -10.37 19.22
CA CYS A 82 3.46 -9.99 18.05
C CYS A 82 4.20 -10.26 16.73
N GLN A 83 5.50 -9.99 16.67
CA GLN A 83 6.31 -10.32 15.50
C GLN A 83 6.32 -11.83 15.23
N ARG A 84 6.57 -12.67 16.25
CA ARG A 84 6.56 -14.13 16.10
C ARG A 84 5.19 -14.66 15.70
N ALA A 85 4.11 -14.13 16.28
CA ALA A 85 2.74 -14.53 15.95
C ALA A 85 2.38 -14.20 14.49
N ALA A 86 2.81 -13.05 13.98
CA ALA A 86 2.59 -12.63 12.60
C ALA A 86 3.59 -13.25 11.60
N TRP A 87 4.70 -13.83 12.08
CA TRP A 87 5.78 -14.34 11.24
C TRP A 87 5.34 -15.32 10.15
N PRO A 88 4.41 -16.28 10.37
CA PRO A 88 3.97 -17.20 9.32
C PRO A 88 3.36 -16.49 8.10
N LYS A 89 2.73 -15.34 8.29
CA LYS A 89 2.19 -14.49 7.22
C LYS A 89 3.29 -13.60 6.65
N HIS A 90 4.00 -12.88 7.52
CA HIS A 90 5.01 -11.91 7.10
C HIS A 90 6.17 -12.55 6.31
N LYS A 91 6.64 -13.75 6.68
CA LYS A 91 7.75 -14.43 5.99
C LYS A 91 7.49 -14.68 4.49
N LYS A 92 6.21 -14.72 4.06
CA LYS A 92 5.83 -14.89 2.66
C LYS A 92 6.13 -13.67 1.80
N VAL A 93 6.21 -12.49 2.42
CA VAL A 93 6.39 -11.19 1.77
C VAL A 93 7.68 -10.48 2.21
N CYS A 94 8.27 -10.90 3.32
CA CYS A 94 9.51 -10.35 3.89
C CYS A 94 10.63 -10.28 2.85
N GLY A 95 11.20 -9.10 2.65
CA GLY A 95 12.32 -8.86 1.73
C GLY A 95 11.96 -8.93 0.25
N LYS A 96 10.68 -9.02 -0.11
CA LYS A 96 10.23 -8.92 -1.50
C LYS A 96 10.04 -7.46 -1.92
N PRO A 97 10.24 -7.12 -3.20
CA PRO A 97 9.85 -5.82 -3.74
C PRO A 97 8.32 -5.67 -3.75
N GLY A 98 7.83 -4.47 -4.08
CA GLY A 98 6.41 -4.10 -4.04
C GLY A 98 5.85 -3.86 -2.62
N GLN A 99 6.71 -3.89 -1.61
CA GLN A 99 6.33 -3.79 -0.22
C GLN A 99 6.31 -2.30 0.22
N ARG A 100 5.14 -1.76 0.56
CA ARG A 100 4.93 -0.34 0.92
C ARG A 100 4.83 -0.08 2.42
N GLU A 101 4.91 1.19 2.82
CA GLU A 101 4.56 1.61 4.17
C GLU A 101 3.12 1.25 4.52
N GLN A 102 2.83 1.12 5.81
CA GLN A 102 1.46 0.94 6.28
C GLN A 102 0.62 2.14 5.80
N ALA A 103 -0.33 1.84 4.91
CA ALA A 103 -1.21 2.82 4.32
C ALA A 103 -2.25 3.28 5.34
N LEU A 104 -2.67 4.52 5.21
CA LEU A 104 -3.86 5.00 5.92
C LEU A 104 -5.10 4.27 5.41
N PRO A 105 -6.14 4.04 6.22
CA PRO A 105 -7.37 3.39 5.75
C PRO A 105 -8.04 4.11 4.56
N SER A 106 -7.86 5.43 4.43
CA SER A 106 -8.31 6.19 3.27
C SER A 106 -7.48 5.90 2.02
N GLN A 107 -6.15 5.79 2.18
CA GLN A 107 -5.24 5.40 1.11
C GLN A 107 -5.57 3.98 0.64
N GLU A 108 -5.76 3.01 1.54
CA GLU A 108 -6.15 1.65 1.17
C GLU A 108 -7.44 1.60 0.34
N LYS A 109 -8.44 2.42 0.70
CA LYS A 109 -9.69 2.50 -0.08
C LYS A 109 -9.46 3.07 -1.47
N LEU A 110 -8.66 4.13 -1.59
CA LEU A 110 -8.31 4.72 -2.88
C LEU A 110 -7.53 3.72 -3.73
N ASP A 111 -6.55 3.04 -3.15
CA ASP A 111 -5.76 2.01 -3.83
C ASP A 111 -6.66 0.89 -4.34
N ASN A 112 -7.52 0.34 -3.48
CA ASN A 112 -8.45 -0.72 -3.86
C ASN A 112 -9.36 -0.27 -5.01
N PHE A 113 -9.85 0.98 -4.96
CA PHE A 113 -10.67 1.56 -6.02
C PHE A 113 -9.88 1.65 -7.33
N VAL A 114 -8.68 2.25 -7.30
CA VAL A 114 -7.81 2.43 -8.48
C VAL A 114 -7.44 1.07 -9.08
N TRP A 115 -7.00 0.11 -8.27
CA TRP A 115 -6.67 -1.23 -8.73
C TRP A 115 -7.86 -1.95 -9.34
N THR A 116 -9.05 -1.80 -8.76
CA THR A 116 -10.28 -2.36 -9.34
C THR A 116 -10.57 -1.75 -10.72
N GLN A 117 -10.39 -0.44 -10.89
CA GLN A 117 -10.59 0.18 -12.20
C GLN A 117 -9.52 -0.25 -13.20
N LEU A 118 -8.25 -0.29 -12.79
CA LEU A 118 -7.16 -0.74 -13.65
C LEU A 118 -7.35 -2.18 -14.13
N ALA A 119 -7.82 -3.08 -13.25
CA ALA A 119 -8.12 -4.46 -13.63
C ALA A 119 -9.22 -4.54 -14.70
N ARG A 120 -10.26 -3.70 -14.61
CA ARG A 120 -11.33 -3.62 -15.62
C ARG A 120 -10.81 -3.11 -16.96
N VAL A 121 -9.94 -2.11 -16.93
CA VAL A 121 -9.30 -1.58 -18.15
C VAL A 121 -8.40 -2.64 -18.77
N ASP A 122 -7.60 -3.35 -17.98
CA ASP A 122 -6.74 -4.44 -18.46
C ASP A 122 -7.54 -5.56 -19.13
N GLU A 123 -8.65 -5.98 -18.52
CA GLU A 123 -9.57 -6.97 -19.10
C GLU A 123 -10.20 -6.47 -20.41
N ALA A 124 -10.67 -5.23 -20.44
CA ALA A 124 -11.23 -4.62 -21.66
C ALA A 124 -10.18 -4.51 -22.78
N MET A 125 -8.95 -4.15 -22.44
CA MET A 125 -7.83 -4.07 -23.39
C MET A 125 -7.47 -5.44 -23.96
N LYS A 126 -7.44 -6.49 -23.14
CA LYS A 126 -7.22 -7.87 -23.61
C LYS A 126 -8.32 -8.31 -24.58
N LYS A 127 -9.58 -8.05 -24.24
CA LYS A 127 -10.71 -8.37 -25.12
C LYS A 127 -10.64 -7.61 -26.45
N PHE A 128 -10.24 -6.34 -26.42
CA PHE A 128 -10.03 -5.55 -27.63
C PHE A 128 -8.91 -6.15 -28.52
N GLN A 129 -7.81 -6.59 -27.91
CA GLN A 129 -6.72 -7.26 -28.63
C GLN A 129 -7.17 -8.59 -29.27
N GLU A 130 -7.98 -9.38 -28.57
CA GLU A 130 -8.57 -10.63 -29.09
C GLU A 130 -9.51 -10.35 -30.27
N MET A 131 -10.40 -9.37 -30.15
CA MET A 131 -11.30 -8.97 -31.24
C MET A 131 -10.51 -8.51 -32.47
N ARG A 132 -9.44 -7.73 -32.26
CA ARG A 132 -8.54 -7.31 -33.34
C ARG A 132 -7.83 -8.50 -33.98
N ALA A 133 -7.34 -9.46 -33.19
CA ALA A 133 -6.70 -10.67 -33.69
C ALA A 133 -7.68 -11.57 -34.47
N ALA A 134 -8.96 -11.55 -34.11
CA ALA A 134 -10.04 -12.24 -34.82
C ALA A 134 -10.52 -11.50 -36.09
N GLY A 135 -9.91 -10.36 -36.43
CA GLY A 135 -10.27 -9.59 -37.63
C GLY A 135 -11.59 -8.82 -37.50
N VAL A 136 -12.07 -8.55 -36.28
CA VAL A 136 -13.26 -7.73 -36.07
C VAL A 136 -12.90 -6.27 -36.32
N GLU A 137 -13.46 -5.67 -37.37
CA GLU A 137 -13.31 -4.24 -37.63
C GLU A 137 -14.21 -3.42 -36.70
N PHE A 138 -13.62 -2.45 -36.01
CA PHE A 138 -14.36 -1.46 -35.23
C PHE A 138 -14.61 -0.22 -36.10
N PHE A 139 -15.83 -0.05 -36.60
CA PHE A 139 -16.26 1.21 -37.17
C PHE A 139 -16.70 2.15 -36.03
N TYR A 140 -15.86 3.14 -35.71
CA TYR A 140 -16.27 4.26 -34.87
C TYR A 140 -16.87 5.34 -35.78
N SER A 141 -18.20 5.42 -35.82
CA SER A 141 -18.88 6.59 -36.39
C SER A 141 -18.75 7.74 -35.38
N VAL A 142 -17.88 8.71 -35.67
CA VAL A 142 -17.86 9.97 -34.95
C VAL A 142 -18.94 10.85 -35.59
N GLU A 143 -20.10 10.95 -34.95
CA GLU A 143 -21.07 11.99 -35.30
C GLU A 143 -20.54 13.33 -34.76
N LEU A 144 -20.15 14.21 -35.68
CA LEU A 144 -19.77 15.60 -35.42
C LEU A 144 -21.04 16.45 -35.52
N ASP A 145 -21.61 16.81 -34.36
CA ASP A 145 -22.63 17.87 -34.25
C ASP A 145 -21.98 19.25 -34.01
#